data_AF-A0A1B6GJD5-F1
#
_entry.id   AF-A0A1B6GJD5-F1
#
_cell.length_a   1.000
_cell.length_b   1.000
_cell.length_c   1.000
_cell.angle_alpha   90.00
_cell.angle_beta   90.00
_cell.angle_gamma   90.00
#
_symmetry.space_group_name_H-M   'P 1'
#
loop_
_entity.id
_entity.type
_entity.pdbx_description
1 polymer ?
#
loop_
_entity_poly.entity_id
_entity_poly.type
_entity_poly.pdbx_seq_one_letter_code
_entity_poly.pdbx_strand_id
1 'polypeptide(L)'
;MYEPEPYDLLTEEFFNDQFGYVRGAYLDHAGAALYPRGLVVAVSDDLLCGNLYRNPHSSANAANILNDIRLRILQFFNTNQENYSVIFTSGATEAMKIVADSFNYSGNFIDVDGNLRESGTRGELVYLQQNHTSVLGMRNVDNIKRHNVPVRSVSQEHVNESIVRRYTHQREQAFDVLTRTQLLVQERREMREIYYRGNSLFVYPAQCNFSGYKYPMLWVNQVQTG
;
A
#
# COMPACT_ATOMS: atom_id res chain seq x y z
N MET A 1 -38.23 -6.65 -7.44
CA MET A 1 -37.43 -7.49 -6.54
C MET A 1 -36.38 -8.13 -7.44
N TYR A 2 -35.11 -7.78 -7.28
CA TYR A 2 -34.04 -8.35 -8.11
C TYR A 2 -33.75 -9.73 -7.52
N GLU A 3 -34.22 -10.79 -8.18
CA GLU A 3 -33.78 -12.15 -7.83
C GLU A 3 -32.34 -12.27 -8.33
N PRO A 4 -31.35 -12.50 -7.45
CA PRO A 4 -30.00 -12.77 -7.91
C PRO A 4 -30.05 -14.05 -8.76
N GLU A 5 -29.37 -14.03 -9.90
CA GLU A 5 -29.23 -15.26 -10.68
C GLU A 5 -28.59 -16.35 -9.79
N PRO A 6 -29.14 -17.57 -9.80
CA PRO A 6 -28.54 -18.68 -9.08
C PRO A 6 -27.12 -18.88 -9.60
N TYR A 7 -26.20 -19.21 -8.70
CA TYR A 7 -24.87 -19.65 -9.08
C TYR A 7 -24.97 -20.83 -10.07
N ASP A 8 -23.99 -20.97 -10.95
CA ASP A 8 -23.90 -22.19 -11.75
C ASP A 8 -23.68 -23.41 -10.83
N LEU A 9 -24.09 -24.59 -11.32
CA LEU A 9 -24.04 -25.84 -10.54
C LEU A 9 -22.62 -26.14 -10.03
N LEU A 10 -21.60 -25.80 -10.82
CA LEU A 10 -20.20 -26.00 -10.45
C LEU A 10 -19.79 -25.15 -9.24
N THR A 11 -20.21 -23.89 -9.22
CA THR A 11 -19.94 -22.97 -8.12
C THR A 11 -20.67 -23.42 -6.86
N GLU A 12 -21.92 -23.86 -6.98
CA GLU A 12 -22.68 -24.40 -5.84
C GLU A 12 -22.05 -25.69 -5.27
N GLU A 13 -21.66 -26.63 -6.13
CA GLU A 13 -20.94 -27.85 -5.72
C GLU A 13 -19.62 -27.52 -5.01
N PHE A 14 -18.83 -26.59 -5.57
CA PHE A 14 -17.58 -26.14 -4.95
C PHE A 14 -17.81 -25.49 -3.59
N PHE A 15 -18.80 -24.60 -3.46
CA PHE A 15 -19.11 -23.95 -2.19
C PHE A 15 -19.53 -24.97 -1.13
N ASN A 16 -20.39 -25.93 -1.49
CA ASN A 16 -20.84 -26.97 -0.58
C ASN A 16 -19.69 -27.88 -0.13
N ASP A 17 -18.79 -28.26 -1.04
CA ASP A 17 -17.61 -29.06 -0.70
C ASP A 17 -16.63 -28.30 0.22
N GLN A 18 -16.25 -27.09 -0.17
CA GLN A 18 -15.22 -26.31 0.52
C GLN A 18 -15.71 -25.63 1.80
N PHE A 19 -16.97 -25.18 1.86
CA PHE A 19 -17.50 -24.37 2.95
C PHE A 19 -18.75 -24.96 3.62
N GLY A 20 -19.19 -26.16 3.25
CA GLY A 20 -20.38 -26.83 3.83
C GLY A 20 -20.26 -27.17 5.33
N TYR A 21 -19.12 -26.89 5.97
CA TYR A 21 -18.98 -26.97 7.42
C TYR A 21 -19.63 -25.78 8.15
N VAL A 22 -19.92 -24.68 7.45
CA VAL A 22 -20.58 -23.49 8.01
C VAL A 22 -22.07 -23.79 8.19
N ARG A 23 -22.59 -23.57 9.40
CA ARG A 23 -24.02 -23.71 9.68
C ARG A 23 -24.69 -22.35 9.58
N GLY A 24 -25.56 -22.17 8.58
CA GLY A 24 -26.31 -20.93 8.34
C GLY A 24 -25.63 -19.97 7.37
N ALA A 25 -26.09 -18.72 7.32
CA ALA A 25 -25.55 -17.69 6.43
C ALA A 25 -24.41 -16.92 7.11
N TYR A 26 -23.25 -16.86 6.46
CA TYR A 26 -22.10 -16.08 6.91
C TYR A 26 -22.00 -14.77 6.11
N LEU A 27 -22.15 -13.63 6.79
CA LEU A 27 -22.26 -12.31 6.16
C LEU A 27 -21.02 -11.41 6.35
N ASP A 28 -19.93 -11.95 6.91
CA ASP A 28 -18.71 -11.19 7.23
C ASP A 28 -17.50 -11.57 6.37
N HIS A 29 -17.75 -12.16 5.18
CA HIS A 29 -16.66 -12.62 4.29
C HIS A 29 -15.74 -11.48 3.81
N ALA A 30 -16.23 -10.24 3.77
CA ALA A 30 -15.43 -9.08 3.39
C ALA A 30 -14.42 -8.67 4.48
N GLY A 31 -14.77 -8.87 5.77
CA GLY A 31 -13.92 -8.55 6.91
C GLY A 31 -13.03 -9.71 7.33
N ALA A 32 -13.56 -10.93 7.27
CA ALA A 32 -12.88 -12.16 7.62
C ALA A 32 -13.28 -13.28 6.64
N ALA A 33 -12.44 -13.55 5.65
CA ALA A 33 -12.68 -14.65 4.73
C ALA A 33 -12.64 -16.00 5.46
N LEU A 34 -13.56 -16.90 5.11
CA LEU A 34 -13.55 -18.27 5.61
C LEU A 34 -12.44 -19.08 4.95
N TYR A 35 -11.90 -20.05 5.68
CA TYR A 35 -10.91 -20.97 5.16
C TYR A 35 -11.58 -22.10 4.36
N PRO A 36 -11.14 -22.43 3.14
CA PRO A 36 -11.64 -23.61 2.45
C PRO A 36 -11.27 -24.89 3.21
N ARG A 37 -12.18 -25.87 3.30
CA ARG A 37 -11.92 -27.18 3.91
C ARG A 37 -10.69 -27.84 3.29
N GLY A 38 -10.60 -27.84 1.95
CA GLY A 38 -9.49 -28.45 1.23
C GLY A 38 -8.14 -27.83 1.59
N LEU A 39 -8.11 -26.52 1.86
CA LEU A 39 -6.89 -25.83 2.28
C LEU A 39 -6.42 -26.33 3.64
N VAL A 40 -7.32 -26.44 4.62
CA VAL A 40 -6.98 -26.91 5.96
C VAL A 40 -6.51 -28.36 5.93
N VAL A 41 -7.19 -29.21 5.17
CA VAL A 41 -6.81 -30.63 5.02
C VAL A 41 -5.44 -30.74 4.36
N ALA A 42 -5.22 -30.08 3.22
CA ALA A 42 -3.96 -30.14 2.49
C ALA A 42 -2.77 -29.64 3.33
N VAL A 43 -2.94 -28.53 4.07
CA VAL A 43 -1.89 -28.02 4.96
C VAL A 43 -1.63 -28.97 6.12
N SER A 44 -2.69 -29.58 6.69
CA SER A 44 -2.55 -30.53 7.80
C SER A 44 -1.82 -31.79 7.35
N ASP A 45 -2.18 -32.34 6.19
CA ASP A 45 -1.52 -33.52 5.63
C ASP A 45 -0.06 -33.24 5.26
N ASP A 46 0.22 -32.07 4.69
CA ASP A 46 1.58 -31.64 4.35
C ASP A 46 2.47 -31.53 5.61
N LEU A 47 1.99 -30.87 6.67
CA LEU A 47 2.74 -30.66 7.91
C LEU A 47 2.89 -31.92 8.77
N LEU A 48 1.87 -32.77 8.82
CA LEU A 48 1.84 -33.92 9.73
C LEU A 48 2.37 -35.21 9.08
N CYS A 49 2.18 -35.38 7.78
CA CYS A 49 2.40 -36.66 7.10
C CYS A 49 3.47 -36.59 6.00
N GLY A 50 3.63 -35.44 5.33
CA GLY A 50 4.42 -35.34 4.10
C GLY A 50 5.81 -34.74 4.25
N ASN A 51 5.94 -33.63 4.99
CA ASN A 51 7.13 -32.78 4.92
C ASN A 51 7.61 -32.29 6.29
N LEU A 52 8.91 -32.47 6.56
CA LEU A 52 9.58 -31.86 7.71
C LEU A 52 10.23 -30.55 7.30
N TYR A 53 9.56 -29.44 7.58
CA TYR A 53 10.13 -28.10 7.37
C TYR A 53 11.19 -27.80 8.42
N ARG A 54 12.43 -27.61 7.96
CA ARG A 54 13.59 -27.26 8.79
C ARG A 54 13.87 -25.77 8.67
N ASN A 55 14.78 -25.30 9.52
CA ASN A 55 15.28 -23.93 9.41
C ASN A 55 15.84 -23.70 7.98
N PRO A 56 15.39 -22.64 7.28
CA PRO A 56 15.87 -22.33 5.92
C PRO A 56 17.37 -22.04 5.87
N HIS A 57 18.00 -21.65 6.98
CA HIS A 57 19.45 -21.46 7.07
C HIS A 57 20.25 -22.77 7.13
N SER A 58 19.59 -23.91 7.42
CA SER A 58 20.25 -25.23 7.49
C SER A 58 19.76 -26.20 6.42
N SER A 59 18.85 -25.78 5.53
CA SER A 59 18.31 -26.64 4.46
C SER A 59 18.03 -25.89 3.17
N ALA A 60 18.75 -26.24 2.11
CA ALA A 60 18.53 -25.67 0.77
C ALA A 60 17.12 -25.97 0.22
N ASN A 61 16.52 -27.10 0.60
CA ASN A 61 15.17 -27.48 0.16
C ASN A 61 14.11 -26.47 0.64
N ALA A 62 14.18 -26.02 1.90
CA ALA A 62 13.22 -25.03 2.41
C ALA A 62 13.38 -23.68 1.71
N ALA A 63 14.62 -23.30 1.36
CA ALA A 63 14.88 -22.09 0.59
C ALA A 63 14.30 -22.16 -0.84
N ASN A 64 14.40 -23.32 -1.50
CA ASN A 64 13.82 -23.54 -2.84
C ASN A 64 12.29 -23.44 -2.83
N ILE A 65 11.62 -24.10 -1.87
CA ILE A 65 10.15 -24.02 -1.72
C ILE A 65 9.71 -22.56 -1.52
N LEU A 66 10.42 -21.79 -0.69
CA LEU A 66 10.13 -20.37 -0.51
C LEU A 66 10.28 -19.58 -1.81
N ASN A 67 11.30 -19.87 -2.63
CA ASN A 67 11.46 -19.20 -3.92
C ASN A 67 10.33 -19.54 -4.90
N ASP A 68 9.90 -20.80 -4.94
CA ASP A 68 8.79 -21.25 -5.78
C ASP A 68 7.47 -20.55 -5.40
N ILE A 69 7.21 -20.40 -4.10
CA ILE A 69 6.05 -19.65 -3.61
C ILE A 69 6.13 -18.18 -4.04
N ARG A 70 7.31 -17.55 -3.92
CA ARG A 70 7.49 -16.15 -4.37
C ARG A 70 7.20 -16.01 -5.86
N LEU A 71 7.70 -16.93 -6.68
CA LEU A 71 7.44 -16.92 -8.12
C LEU A 71 5.95 -17.09 -8.43
N ARG A 72 5.26 -18.00 -7.74
CA ARG A 72 3.81 -18.21 -7.89
C ARG A 72 3.00 -16.96 -7.53
N ILE A 73 3.39 -16.25 -6.47
CA ILE A 73 2.75 -14.97 -6.09
C ILE A 73 2.97 -13.90 -7.17
N LEU A 74 4.20 -13.77 -7.68
CA LEU A 74 4.49 -12.80 -8.74
C LEU A 74 3.70 -13.11 -10.01
N GLN A 75 3.60 -14.39 -10.40
CA GLN A 75 2.78 -14.84 -11.52
C GLN A 75 1.30 -14.52 -11.31
N PHE A 76 0.76 -14.73 -10.11
CA PHE A 76 -0.63 -14.37 -9.78
C PHE A 76 -0.91 -12.86 -9.98
N PHE A 77 0.06 -12.00 -9.67
CA PHE A 77 -0.02 -10.56 -9.90
C PHE A 77 0.46 -10.12 -11.30
N ASN A 78 0.67 -11.06 -12.23
CA ASN A 78 1.18 -10.79 -13.58
C ASN A 78 2.47 -9.95 -13.60
N THR A 79 3.42 -10.28 -12.71
CA THR A 79 4.69 -9.57 -12.59
C THR A 79 5.88 -10.53 -12.39
N ASN A 80 7.10 -10.01 -12.25
CA ASN A 80 8.35 -10.77 -12.18
C ASN A 80 9.32 -10.26 -11.09
N GLN A 81 10.42 -10.99 -10.87
CA GLN A 81 11.43 -10.67 -9.86
C GLN A 81 12.31 -9.45 -10.21
N GLU A 82 12.31 -9.00 -11.47
CA GLU A 82 13.04 -7.81 -11.90
C GLU A 82 12.34 -6.54 -11.44
N ASN A 83 11.00 -6.54 -11.47
CA ASN A 83 10.18 -5.40 -11.11
C ASN A 83 9.78 -5.39 -9.62
N TYR A 84 9.51 -6.55 -9.03
CA TYR A 84 9.01 -6.65 -7.66
C TYR A 84 9.65 -7.79 -6.87
N SER A 85 9.79 -7.55 -5.57
CA SER A 85 10.19 -8.55 -4.58
C SER A 85 9.01 -8.92 -3.69
N VAL A 86 8.91 -10.21 -3.33
CA VAL A 86 7.88 -10.71 -2.40
C VAL A 86 8.46 -10.84 -0.99
N ILE A 87 7.89 -10.07 -0.08
CA ILE A 87 8.25 -10.06 1.35
C ILE A 87 7.06 -10.61 2.14
N PHE A 88 7.28 -11.67 2.91
CA PHE A 88 6.28 -12.21 3.82
C PHE A 88 6.29 -11.41 5.12
N THR A 89 5.13 -10.89 5.51
CA THR A 89 4.90 -10.18 6.77
C THR A 89 3.83 -10.92 7.58
N SER A 90 3.72 -10.60 8.88
CA SER A 90 2.66 -11.10 9.75
C SER A 90 1.26 -10.60 9.39
N GLY A 91 1.16 -9.63 8.47
CA GLY A 91 -0.10 -9.12 7.94
C GLY A 91 0.03 -7.74 7.28
N ALA A 92 -1.10 -7.21 6.81
CA ALA A 92 -1.16 -5.91 6.13
C ALA A 92 -0.71 -4.74 7.02
N THR A 93 -1.06 -4.77 8.32
CA THR A 93 -0.67 -3.72 9.27
C THR A 93 0.85 -3.64 9.44
N GLU A 94 1.53 -4.79 9.55
CA GLU A 94 3.00 -4.81 9.64
C GLU A 94 3.65 -4.36 8.34
N ALA A 95 3.13 -4.79 7.18
CA ALA A 95 3.62 -4.33 5.88
C ALA A 95 3.53 -2.80 5.75
N MET A 96 2.39 -2.20 6.11
CA MET A 96 2.24 -0.74 6.12
C MET A 96 3.21 -0.05 7.09
N LYS A 97 3.45 -0.64 8.27
CA LYS A 97 4.43 -0.12 9.22
C LYS A 97 5.84 -0.11 8.61
N ILE A 98 6.28 -1.22 8.02
CA ILE A 98 7.61 -1.33 7.39
C ILE A 98 7.78 -0.26 6.31
N VAL A 99 6.75 -0.07 5.46
CA VAL A 99 6.77 0.97 4.42
C VAL A 99 6.89 2.36 5.04
N ALA A 100 6.04 2.71 6.02
CA ALA A 100 6.09 4.02 6.66
C ALA A 100 7.43 4.28 7.37
N ASP A 101 8.01 3.26 8.00
CA ASP A 101 9.24 3.37 8.77
C ASP A 101 10.49 3.46 7.87
N SER A 102 10.43 2.85 6.68
CA SER A 102 11.56 2.84 5.72
C SER A 102 11.48 3.95 4.68
N PHE A 103 10.36 4.69 4.60
CA PHE A 103 10.16 5.72 3.58
C PHE A 103 11.02 6.97 3.86
N ASN A 104 11.68 7.48 2.82
CA ASN A 104 12.51 8.68 2.94
C ASN A 104 11.68 9.95 2.67
N TYR A 105 11.46 10.74 3.72
CA TYR A 105 10.75 12.04 3.67
C TYR A 105 11.70 13.25 3.62
N SER A 106 13.02 13.05 3.63
CA SER A 106 14.02 14.11 3.56
C SER A 106 13.95 14.83 2.21
N GLY A 107 14.13 16.15 2.24
CA GLY A 107 14.37 16.94 1.04
C GLY A 107 15.86 17.20 0.85
N ASN A 108 16.23 17.82 -0.25
CA ASN A 108 17.60 18.28 -0.48
C ASN A 108 17.64 19.81 -0.55
N PHE A 109 18.82 20.39 -0.40
CA PHE A 109 19.05 21.80 -0.67
C PHE A 109 20.43 22.03 -1.28
N ILE A 110 20.58 23.13 -2.01
CA ILE A 110 21.86 23.62 -2.52
C ILE A 110 22.37 24.65 -1.52
N ASP A 111 23.56 24.39 -0.96
CA ASP A 111 24.23 25.34 -0.08
C ASP A 111 24.78 26.54 -0.85
N VAL A 112 25.28 27.54 -0.13
CA VAL A 112 25.92 28.74 -0.70
C VAL A 112 27.09 28.43 -1.64
N ASP A 113 27.71 27.27 -1.48
CA ASP A 113 28.87 26.83 -2.25
C ASP A 113 28.47 25.97 -3.46
N GLY A 114 27.17 25.76 -3.69
CA GLY A 114 26.64 24.99 -4.81
C GLY A 114 26.55 23.49 -4.59
N ASN A 115 26.79 23.00 -3.36
CA ASN A 115 26.74 21.56 -3.05
C ASN A 115 25.34 21.11 -2.66
N LEU A 116 24.94 19.93 -3.14
CA LEU A 116 23.69 19.28 -2.75
C LEU A 116 23.85 18.64 -1.36
N ARG A 117 23.03 19.09 -0.41
CA ARG A 117 22.97 18.53 0.96
C ARG A 117 21.57 18.06 1.28
N GLU A 118 21.49 17.08 2.18
CA GLU A 118 20.21 16.61 2.70
C GLU A 118 19.67 17.65 3.70
N SER A 119 18.46 18.12 3.44
CA SER A 119 17.66 18.92 4.37
C SER A 119 16.88 17.97 5.26
N GLY A 120 16.47 18.44 6.44
CA GLY A 120 15.42 17.77 7.22
C GLY A 120 14.13 17.57 6.42
N THR A 121 13.17 16.89 7.05
CA THR A 121 11.90 16.46 6.47
C THR A 121 11.18 17.54 5.68
N ARG A 122 10.95 17.26 4.40
CA ARG A 122 10.22 18.13 3.47
C ARG A 122 9.17 17.39 2.64
N GLY A 123 8.95 16.12 2.95
CA GLY A 123 7.85 15.30 2.45
C GLY A 123 6.70 15.21 3.45
N GLU A 124 5.58 14.64 3.02
CA GLU A 124 4.36 14.48 3.83
C GLU A 124 3.84 13.03 3.74
N LEU A 125 3.18 12.57 4.81
CA LEU A 125 2.30 11.40 4.74
C LEU A 125 0.88 11.88 4.44
N VAL A 126 0.35 11.48 3.29
CA VAL A 126 -1.01 11.81 2.85
C VAL A 126 -1.83 10.54 2.78
N TYR A 127 -3.02 10.52 3.36
CA TYR A 127 -3.92 9.38 3.24
C TYR A 127 -5.35 9.80 2.97
N LEU A 128 -6.09 8.94 2.27
CA LEU A 128 -7.51 9.17 2.02
C LEU A 128 -8.33 9.08 3.33
N GLN A 129 -9.35 9.94 3.49
CA GLN A 129 -10.21 9.94 4.67
C GLN A 129 -10.92 8.59 4.90
N GLN A 130 -11.27 7.90 3.82
CA GLN A 130 -11.95 6.60 3.83
C GLN A 130 -10.96 5.46 3.72
N ASN A 131 -10.28 5.14 4.82
CA ASN A 131 -9.25 4.11 4.90
C ASN A 131 -9.44 3.18 6.10
N HIS A 132 -8.81 2.01 6.05
CA HIS A 132 -8.74 1.11 7.20
C HIS A 132 -7.99 1.77 8.38
N THR A 133 -8.37 1.42 9.61
CA THR A 133 -7.77 1.99 10.84
C THR A 133 -6.25 1.77 10.94
N SER A 134 -5.73 0.69 10.33
CA SER A 134 -4.29 0.45 10.24
C SER A 134 -3.53 1.57 9.52
N VAL A 135 -4.15 2.25 8.54
CA VAL A 135 -3.53 3.41 7.87
C VAL A 135 -3.37 4.59 8.83
N LEU A 136 -4.37 4.81 9.70
CA LEU A 136 -4.27 5.80 10.77
C LEU A 136 -3.15 5.47 11.77
N GLY A 137 -2.81 4.19 11.91
CA GLY A 137 -1.67 3.73 12.72
C GLY A 137 -0.32 4.22 12.19
N MET A 138 -0.20 4.41 10.87
CA MET A 138 1.07 4.83 10.23
C MET A 138 1.57 6.16 10.79
N ARG A 139 0.67 7.10 11.14
CA ARG A 139 1.03 8.42 11.73
C ARG A 139 1.86 8.33 13.01
N ASN A 140 1.86 7.17 13.66
CA ASN A 140 2.52 6.96 14.95
C ASN A 140 3.82 6.16 14.86
N VAL A 141 4.27 5.82 13.66
CA VAL A 141 5.51 5.09 13.40
C VAL A 141 6.73 5.95 13.75
N ASP A 142 7.81 5.29 14.18
CA ASP A 142 9.02 5.93 14.70
C ASP A 142 9.63 6.92 13.70
N ASN A 143 9.79 6.51 12.44
CA ASN A 143 10.30 7.39 11.39
C ASN A 143 9.49 8.70 11.27
N ILE A 144 8.16 8.60 11.27
CA ILE A 144 7.26 9.77 11.15
C ILE A 144 7.39 10.70 12.36
N LYS A 145 7.45 10.13 13.57
CA LYS A 145 7.57 10.91 14.81
C LYS A 145 8.95 11.57 14.94
N ARG A 146 10.02 10.81 14.70
CA ARG A 146 11.41 11.32 14.84
C ARG A 146 11.68 12.45 13.86
N HIS A 147 11.12 12.35 12.66
CA HIS A 147 11.31 13.32 11.60
C HIS A 147 10.22 14.40 11.55
N ASN A 148 9.26 14.42 12.49
CA ASN A 148 8.13 15.36 12.50
C ASN A 148 7.42 15.47 11.13
N VAL A 149 7.22 14.32 10.47
CA VAL A 149 6.61 14.28 9.13
C VAL A 149 5.17 14.80 9.23
N PRO A 150 4.79 15.83 8.45
CA PRO A 150 3.41 16.29 8.39
C PRO A 150 2.49 15.19 7.89
N VAL A 151 1.35 15.03 8.58
CA VAL A 151 0.34 14.02 8.24
C VAL A 151 -0.95 14.72 7.80
N ARG A 152 -1.45 14.40 6.60
CA ARG A 152 -2.65 15.01 6.02
C ARG A 152 -3.66 13.95 5.61
N SER A 153 -4.93 14.20 5.92
CA SER A 153 -6.05 13.44 5.37
C SER A 153 -6.69 14.21 4.21
N VAL A 154 -7.04 13.51 3.13
CA VAL A 154 -7.66 14.10 1.92
C VAL A 154 -8.94 13.36 1.55
N SER A 155 -9.93 14.06 1.02
CA SER A 155 -11.16 13.43 0.48
C SER A 155 -10.93 12.93 -0.94
N GLN A 156 -11.83 12.08 -1.43
CA GLN A 156 -11.79 11.58 -2.80
C GLN A 156 -11.94 12.73 -3.82
N GLU A 157 -12.85 13.67 -3.56
CA GLU A 157 -13.09 14.84 -4.39
C GLU A 157 -11.83 15.68 -4.47
N HIS A 158 -11.15 15.87 -3.34
CA HIS A 158 -9.89 16.60 -3.30
C HIS A 158 -8.80 15.93 -4.13
N VAL A 159 -8.65 14.61 -4.06
CA VAL A 159 -7.68 13.87 -4.89
C VAL A 159 -8.00 14.04 -6.38
N ASN A 160 -9.27 13.85 -6.76
CA ASN A 160 -9.72 14.02 -8.14
C ASN A 160 -9.53 15.44 -8.64
N GLU A 161 -9.92 16.46 -7.88
CA GLU A 161 -9.71 17.86 -8.24
C GLU A 161 -8.23 18.17 -8.40
N SER A 162 -7.39 17.65 -7.52
CA SER A 162 -5.95 17.91 -7.57
C SER A 162 -5.30 17.28 -8.80
N ILE A 163 -5.73 16.08 -9.14
CA ILE A 163 -5.32 15.40 -10.38
C ILE A 163 -5.87 16.14 -11.60
N VAL A 164 -7.16 16.50 -11.64
CA VAL A 164 -7.79 17.20 -12.77
C VAL A 164 -7.23 18.61 -12.98
N ARG A 165 -6.99 19.36 -11.91
CA ARG A 165 -6.32 20.67 -11.96
C ARG A 165 -4.94 20.54 -12.60
N ARG A 166 -4.22 19.45 -12.32
CA ARG A 166 -2.93 19.15 -12.95
C ARG A 166 -3.04 18.87 -14.45
N TYR A 167 -4.05 18.11 -14.89
CA TYR A 167 -4.24 17.83 -16.32
C TYR A 167 -4.73 19.04 -17.12
N THR A 168 -5.53 19.92 -16.51
CA THR A 168 -6.11 21.09 -17.16
C THR A 168 -5.17 22.29 -17.21
N HIS A 169 -4.34 22.47 -16.18
CA HIS A 169 -3.31 23.51 -16.17
C HIS A 169 -1.99 22.90 -16.65
N GLN A 170 -1.69 23.07 -17.94
CA GLN A 170 -0.33 22.91 -18.47
C GLN A 170 0.67 23.52 -17.49
N ARG A 171 1.54 22.69 -16.89
CA ARG A 171 2.91 22.96 -16.34
C ARG A 171 3.23 24.36 -15.79
N GLU A 172 2.26 25.16 -15.37
CA GLU A 172 2.44 26.49 -14.83
C GLU A 172 1.95 26.47 -13.39
N GLN A 173 2.95 26.23 -12.54
CA GLN A 173 3.12 26.78 -11.21
C GLN A 173 1.87 26.97 -10.34
N ALA A 174 1.92 26.26 -9.21
CA ALA A 174 1.32 26.65 -7.94
C ALA A 174 -0.14 26.24 -7.67
N PHE A 175 -0.45 24.94 -7.65
CA PHE A 175 -1.26 24.31 -6.58
C PHE A 175 -1.33 22.79 -6.77
N ASP A 176 -0.27 22.08 -6.36
CA ASP A 176 -0.38 20.64 -6.08
C ASP A 176 -0.63 20.46 -4.59
N VAL A 177 -1.38 19.43 -4.24
CA VAL A 177 -1.52 18.92 -2.86
C VAL A 177 -0.17 18.53 -2.25
N LEU A 178 0.84 18.33 -3.09
CA LEU A 178 2.23 18.08 -2.72
C LEU A 178 3.13 19.31 -2.90
N THR A 179 2.65 20.41 -3.47
CA THR A 179 3.43 21.61 -3.82
C THR A 179 2.96 22.88 -3.11
N ARG A 180 2.92 22.91 -1.77
CA ARG A 180 2.86 24.18 -1.01
C ARG A 180 4.22 24.50 -0.42
N THR A 181 4.96 25.45 -1.04
CA THR A 181 6.27 26.09 -0.68
C THR A 181 7.28 26.21 -1.84
N GLN A 182 6.87 26.67 -3.02
CA GLN A 182 7.76 27.50 -3.85
C GLN A 182 7.49 29.00 -3.66
N LEU A 183 6.46 29.37 -2.89
CA LEU A 183 5.99 30.75 -2.68
C LEU A 183 6.21 31.27 -1.24
N LEU A 184 7.32 30.90 -0.60
CA LEU A 184 7.82 31.60 0.60
C LEU A 184 9.32 31.93 0.49
N VAL A 185 9.84 32.10 -0.73
CA VAL A 185 11.18 32.67 -0.98
C VAL A 185 11.11 34.15 -1.34
N GLN A 186 9.92 34.69 -1.63
CA GLN A 186 9.73 36.14 -1.59
C GLN A 186 9.37 36.55 -0.16
N GLU A 187 10.24 37.37 0.43
CA GLU A 187 10.07 38.12 1.68
C GLU A 187 10.71 37.57 2.97
N ARG A 188 11.89 36.94 2.88
CA ARG A 188 12.97 37.26 3.83
C ARG A 188 14.28 37.47 3.09
N ARG A 189 14.67 38.75 3.00
CA ARG A 189 16.02 39.16 2.57
C ARG A 189 17.04 38.34 3.37
N GLU A 190 18.01 37.73 2.68
CA GLU A 190 19.15 36.92 3.20
C GLU A 190 19.03 35.37 3.25
N MET A 191 18.48 34.70 2.23
CA MET A 191 18.72 33.25 2.04
C MET A 191 19.32 32.94 0.67
N ARG A 192 20.54 32.39 0.65
CA ARG A 192 21.28 31.97 -0.55
C ARG A 192 21.09 30.47 -0.88
N GLU A 193 20.27 29.75 -0.12
CA GLU A 193 20.08 28.30 -0.27
C GLU A 193 18.80 27.98 -1.06
N ILE A 194 18.91 27.07 -2.04
CA ILE A 194 17.76 26.61 -2.83
C ILE A 194 17.32 25.26 -2.28
N TYR A 195 16.09 25.17 -1.78
CA TYR A 195 15.59 23.93 -1.21
C TYR A 195 14.64 23.18 -2.15
N TYR A 196 14.84 21.88 -2.24
CA TYR A 196 13.98 20.90 -2.92
C TYR A 196 13.03 20.22 -1.93
N ARG A 197 11.91 19.69 -2.44
CA ARG A 197 11.00 18.88 -1.63
C ARG A 197 11.58 17.50 -1.36
N GLY A 198 11.10 16.91 -0.26
CA GLY A 198 11.24 15.48 -0.02
C GLY A 198 10.12 14.70 -0.69
N ASN A 199 10.28 13.38 -0.73
CA ASN A 199 9.23 12.51 -1.24
C ASN A 199 8.05 12.47 -0.27
N SER A 200 6.84 12.40 -0.79
CA SER A 200 5.62 12.24 0.00
C SER A 200 5.02 10.86 -0.25
N LEU A 201 4.46 10.27 0.81
CA LEU A 201 3.80 8.97 0.74
C LEU A 201 2.29 9.16 0.70
N PHE A 202 1.66 8.73 -0.40
CA PHE A 202 0.20 8.72 -0.53
C PHE A 202 -0.36 7.32 -0.30
N VAL A 203 -1.35 7.19 0.60
CA VAL A 203 -1.96 5.91 0.99
C VAL A 203 -3.47 5.92 0.78
N TYR A 204 -3.94 4.97 -0.03
CA TYR A 204 -5.37 4.72 -0.27
C TYR A 204 -5.62 3.23 -0.55
N PRO A 205 -6.79 2.68 -0.19
CA PRO A 205 -7.15 1.31 -0.49
C PRO A 205 -7.61 1.21 -1.95
N ALA A 206 -7.42 0.05 -2.57
CA ALA A 206 -8.06 -0.22 -3.85
C ALA A 206 -9.60 -0.28 -3.72
N GLN A 207 -10.09 -0.76 -2.58
CA GLN A 207 -11.52 -0.84 -2.26
C GLN A 207 -11.77 -0.46 -0.80
N CYS A 208 -12.75 0.42 -0.57
CA CYS A 208 -13.20 0.76 0.79
C CYS A 208 -13.90 -0.43 1.43
N ASN A 209 -13.46 -0.83 2.62
CA ASN A 209 -14.07 -1.91 3.39
C ASN A 209 -15.45 -1.56 3.97
N PHE A 210 -15.79 -0.27 4.06
CA PHE A 210 -17.09 0.19 4.57
C PHE A 210 -18.12 0.38 3.45
N SER A 211 -17.79 1.16 2.42
CA SER A 211 -18.72 1.47 1.33
C SER A 211 -18.67 0.49 0.16
N GLY A 212 -17.67 -0.40 0.11
CA GLY A 212 -17.41 -1.25 -1.04
C GLY A 212 -16.89 -0.50 -2.28
N TYR A 213 -16.72 0.82 -2.19
CA TYR A 213 -16.30 1.67 -3.31
C TYR A 213 -14.89 1.30 -3.78
N LYS A 214 -14.71 1.13 -5.10
CA LYS A 214 -13.41 0.84 -5.71
C LYS A 214 -12.78 2.13 -6.21
N TYR A 215 -11.61 2.47 -5.69
CA TYR A 215 -10.90 3.69 -6.07
C TYR A 215 -10.14 3.50 -7.40
N PRO A 216 -9.96 4.57 -8.20
CA PRO A 216 -9.23 4.47 -9.46
C PRO A 216 -7.77 4.05 -9.25
N MET A 217 -7.34 2.98 -9.91
CA MET A 217 -5.92 2.57 -9.91
C MET A 217 -5.04 3.54 -10.70
N LEU A 218 -5.62 4.36 -11.57
CA LEU A 218 -4.92 5.42 -12.32
C LEU A 218 -4.27 6.46 -11.39
N TRP A 219 -4.79 6.64 -10.17
CA TRP A 219 -4.20 7.54 -9.18
C TRP A 219 -2.75 7.16 -8.84
N VAL A 220 -2.38 5.87 -8.88
CA VAL A 220 -0.99 5.45 -8.61
C VAL A 220 -0.04 6.12 -9.59
N ASN A 221 -0.28 5.96 -10.89
CA ASN A 221 0.57 6.53 -11.93
C ASN A 221 0.56 8.06 -11.87
N GLN A 222 -0.62 8.65 -11.70
CA GLN A 222 -0.79 10.11 -11.65
C GLN A 222 -0.05 10.76 -10.48
N VAL A 223 0.03 10.09 -9.33
CA VAL A 223 0.78 10.59 -8.17
C VAL A 223 2.28 10.39 -8.36
N GLN A 224 2.71 9.27 -8.96
CA GLN A 224 4.12 8.96 -9.18
C GLN A 224 4.78 9.82 -10.25
N THR A 225 4.08 10.10 -11.34
CA THR A 225 4.68 10.84 -12.47
C THR A 225 4.84 12.32 -12.20
N GLY A 226 4.19 12.84 -11.16
CA GLY A 226 3.95 14.28 -11.08
C GLY A 226 3.32 14.70 -12.39
#